data_AF-A0A2D5VH51-F1
#
_entry.id   AF-A0A2D5VH51-F1
#
_cell.length_a   1.000
_cell.length_b   1.000
_cell.length_c   1.000
_cell.angle_alpha   90.00
_cell.angle_beta   90.00
_cell.angle_gamma   90.00
#
_symmetry.space_group_name_H-M   'P 1'
#
loop_
_entity.id
_entity.type
_entity.pdbx_description
1 polymer ?
#
loop_
_entity_poly.entity_id
_entity_poly.type
_entity_poly.pdbx_seq_one_letter_code
_entity_poly.pdbx_strand_id
1 'polypeptide(L)' 'MTVPVLIRFLKKVCLILDHLRIHHAKLVKSWVQEDKEKIKLFHLLSDSPDLNPDQDLNCDLKTHPNQKSVPKKKKS' A
#
# COMPACT_ATOMS: atom_id res chain seq x y z
N MET A 1 -5.96 30.84 1.27
CA MET A 1 -6.07 30.26 2.62
C MET A 1 -6.00 28.75 2.46
N THR A 2 -4.80 28.17 2.55
CA THR A 2 -4.57 26.74 2.38
C THR A 2 -4.80 26.07 3.73
N VAL A 3 -5.83 25.23 3.84
CA VAL A 3 -6.03 24.38 5.01
C VAL A 3 -4.95 23.30 5.00
N PRO A 4 -4.02 23.27 5.95
CA PRO A 4 -3.11 22.15 6.05
C PRO A 4 -3.94 20.93 6.46
N VAL A 5 -4.01 19.93 5.58
CA VAL A 5 -4.55 18.62 5.91
C VAL A 5 -3.56 18.00 6.91
N LEU A 6 -3.73 18.32 8.18
CA LEU A 6 -2.99 17.74 9.28
C LEU A 6 -3.61 16.36 9.53
N ILE A 7 -3.18 15.33 8.79
CA ILE A 7 -3.53 13.95 9.12
C ILE A 7 -2.78 13.58 10.40
N ARG A 8 -3.37 13.92 11.53
CA ARG A 8 -2.93 13.47 12.85
C ARG A 8 -3.28 11.99 12.97
N PHE A 9 -2.35 11.10 12.62
CA PHE A 9 -2.41 9.70 13.04
C PHE A 9 -2.09 9.63 14.54
N LEU A 10 -3.07 9.98 15.38
CA LEU A 10 -3.01 9.83 16.84
C LEU A 10 -3.07 8.35 17.28
N LYS A 11 -3.16 7.42 16.32
CA LYS A 11 -3.34 5.99 16.55
C LYS A 11 -2.27 5.20 15.81
N LYS A 12 -1.86 4.10 16.43
CA LYS A 12 -0.91 3.13 15.89
C LYS A 12 -1.34 2.70 14.47
N VAL A 13 -0.43 2.81 13.51
CA VAL A 13 -0.64 2.44 12.11
C VAL A 13 -0.53 0.91 12.01
N CYS A 14 -1.59 0.27 11.55
CA CYS A 14 -1.61 -1.16 11.25
C CYS A 14 -1.33 -1.35 9.76
N LEU A 15 -0.24 -2.01 9.40
CA LEU A 15 0.05 -2.43 8.04
C LEU A 15 -0.32 -3.91 7.86
N ILE A 16 -1.09 -4.20 6.82
CA ILE A 16 -1.40 -5.56 6.37
C ILE A 16 -0.58 -5.78 5.10
N LEU A 17 0.25 -6.82 5.10
CA LEU A 17 1.17 -7.12 3.99
C LEU A 17 0.91 -8.51 3.42
N ASP A 18 1.13 -8.64 2.12
CA ASP A 18 1.16 -9.92 1.42
C ASP A 18 2.30 -10.82 1.93
N HIS A 19 2.23 -12.11 1.59
CA HIS A 19 3.25 -13.10 1.93
C HIS A 19 4.47 -13.04 0.97
N LEU A 20 4.93 -11.84 0.61
CA LEU A 20 6.13 -11.67 -0.20
C LEU A 20 7.38 -11.74 0.69
N ARG A 21 8.38 -12.50 0.24
CA ARG A 21 9.68 -12.68 0.93
C ARG A 21 10.36 -11.36 1.32
N ILE A 22 10.15 -10.30 0.53
CA ILE A 22 10.72 -8.97 0.79
C ILE A 22 10.19 -8.33 2.09
N HIS A 23 8.95 -8.62 2.47
CA HIS A 23 8.36 -8.12 3.72
C HIS A 23 8.96 -8.81 4.96
N HIS A 24 9.59 -9.97 4.79
CA HIS A 24 10.29 -10.68 5.85
C HIS A 24 11.78 -10.33 5.97
N ALA A 25 12.27 -9.40 5.12
CA ALA A 25 13.66 -8.98 5.13
C ALA A 25 14.08 -8.40 6.49
N LYS A 26 15.35 -8.62 6.86
CA LYS A 26 15.91 -8.13 8.12
C LYS A 26 15.75 -6.61 8.28
N LEU A 27 15.91 -5.86 7.20
CA LEU A 27 15.75 -4.40 7.18
C LEU A 27 14.33 -3.98 7.61
N VAL A 28 13.31 -4.64 7.06
CA VAL A 28 11.91 -4.37 7.41
C VAL A 28 11.66 -4.71 8.87
N LYS A 29 12.17 -5.85 9.35
CA LYS A 29 12.05 -6.23 10.75
C LYS A 29 12.71 -5.22 11.68
N SER A 30 13.93 -4.76 11.40
CA SER A 30 14.62 -3.76 12.22
C SER A 30 13.84 -2.45 12.29
N TRP A 31 13.37 -1.96 11.14
CA TRP A 31 12.56 -0.74 11.08
C TRP A 31 11.26 -0.84 11.90
N VAL A 32 10.56 -1.97 11.81
CA VAL A 32 9.35 -2.22 12.62
C VAL A 32 9.66 -2.31 14.11
N GLN A 33 10.86 -2.80 14.48
CA GLN A 33 11.28 -2.88 15.88
C GLN A 33 11.54 -1.49 16.47
N GLU A 34 12.13 -0.58 15.70
CA GLU A 34 12.41 0.80 16.08
C GLU A 34 11.11 1.62 16.26
N ASP A 35 10.11 1.38 15.42
CA ASP A 35 8.83 2.09 15.44
C ASP A 35 7.66 1.28 16.04
N LYS A 36 7.93 0.30 16.91
CA LYS A 36 6.90 -0.58 17.51
C LYS A 36 5.74 0.14 18.16
N GLU A 37 5.94 1.33 18.69
CA GLU A 37 4.88 2.09 19.36
C GLU A 37 3.93 2.73 18.35
N LYS A 38 4.45 3.06 17.16
CA LYS A 38 3.72 3.73 16.08
C LYS A 38 3.18 2.75 15.05
N ILE A 39 3.79 1.58 14.90
CA ILE A 39 3.53 0.66 13.78
C ILE A 39 3.27 -0.76 14.28
N LYS A 40 2.29 -1.44 13.67
CA LYS A 40 2.02 -2.87 13.85
C LYS A 40 1.89 -3.53 12.49
N LEU A 41 2.66 -4.59 12.23
CA LEU A 41 2.55 -5.38 11.00
C LEU A 41 1.68 -6.63 11.21
N PHE A 42 0.93 -6.96 10.16
CA PHE A 42 0.21 -8.21 9.98
C PHE A 42 0.59 -8.81 8.62
N HIS A 43 0.85 -10.10 8.60
CA HIS A 43 1.13 -10.84 7.35
C HIS A 43 -0.08 -11.69 7.01
N LEU A 44 -0.51 -11.64 5.75
CA LEU A 44 -1.53 -12.54 5.22
C LEU A 44 -0.96 -13.94 5.00
N LEU A 45 -1.83 -14.96 5.06
CA LEU A 45 -1.48 -16.33 4.69
C LEU A 45 -1.20 -16.40 3.19
N SER A 46 -0.31 -17.32 2.80
CA SER A 46 0.32 -17.33 1.47
C SER A 46 -0.63 -17.43 0.27
N ASP A 47 -1.82 -17.98 0.47
CA ASP A 47 -2.85 -18.16 -0.57
C ASP A 47 -4.21 -17.64 -0.08
N SER A 48 -4.23 -16.44 0.50
CA SER A 48 -5.48 -15.77 0.89
C SER A 48 -5.73 -14.49 0.08
N PRO A 49 -5.97 -14.63 -1.25
CA PRO A 49 -6.24 -13.50 -2.11
C PRO A 49 -7.45 -12.67 -1.65
N ASP A 50 -8.45 -13.34 -1.08
CA ASP A 50 -9.68 -12.70 -0.58
C ASP A 50 -9.46 -11.80 0.65
N LEU A 51 -8.31 -11.93 1.31
CA LEU A 51 -7.97 -11.14 2.50
C LEU A 51 -7.13 -9.90 2.17
N ASN A 52 -6.60 -9.79 0.95
CA ASN A 52 -5.92 -8.60 0.50
C ASN A 52 -6.97 -7.65 -0.14
N PRO A 53 -7.35 -6.54 0.53
CA PRO A 53 -8.31 -5.59 -0.05
C PRO A 53 -7.80 -4.93 -1.34
N ASP A 54 -6.49 -4.95 -1.58
CA ASP A 54 -5.89 -4.43 -2.80
C ASP A 54 -6.01 -5.40 -3.98
N GLN A 55 -6.44 -6.64 -3.75
CA GLN A 55 -6.61 -7.64 -4.81
C GLN A 55 -7.60 -7.16 -5.87
N ASP A 56 -8.77 -6.66 -5.44
CA ASP A 56 -9.83 -6.19 -6.34
C ASP A 56 -9.35 -5.00 -7.18
N LEU A 57 -8.74 -4.01 -6.52
CA LEU A 57 -8.14 -2.86 -7.19
C LEU A 57 -7.03 -3.27 -8.18
N ASN A 58 -6.13 -4.16 -7.78
CA ASN A 58 -5.04 -4.61 -8.63
C ASN A 58 -5.54 -5.44 -9.82
N CYS A 59 -6.59 -6.25 -9.62
CA CYS A 59 -7.26 -6.96 -10.69
C CYS A 59 -7.87 -5.98 -11.70
N ASP A 60 -8.56 -4.95 -11.22
CA ASP A 60 -9.12 -3.89 -12.08
C ASP A 60 -8.04 -3.15 -12.88
N LEU A 61 -6.92 -2.79 -12.24
CA LEU A 61 -5.80 -2.13 -12.91
C LEU A 61 -5.11 -3.03 -13.95
N LYS A 62 -4.98 -4.33 -13.67
CA LYS A 62 -4.41 -5.31 -14.61
C LYS A 62 -5.35 -5.61 -15.77
N THR A 63 -6.66 -5.58 -15.52
CA THR A 63 -7.69 -5.85 -16.53
C THR A 63 -7.92 -4.63 -17.43
N HIS A 64 -7.81 -3.43 -16.85
CA HIS A 64 -7.99 -2.17 -17.57
C HIS A 64 -6.78 -1.24 -17.42
N PRO A 65 -5.59 -1.63 -17.91
CA PRO A 65 -4.43 -0.76 -17.88
C PRO A 65 -4.65 0.38 -18.87
N ASN A 66 -5.17 1.50 -18.36
CA ASN A 66 -5.24 2.77 -19.07
C ASN A 66 -6.13 2.76 -20.35
N GLN A 67 -7.41 2.40 -20.22
CA GLN A 67 -8.41 2.57 -21.30
C GLN A 67 -8.61 4.05 -21.72
N LYS A 68 -8.10 5.01 -20.96
CA LYS A 68 -8.07 6.42 -21.36
C LYS A 68 -6.85 6.67 -22.24
N SER A 69 -7.09 6.74 -23.55
CA SER A 69 -6.12 7.24 -24.52
C SER A 69 -5.45 8.51 -24.00
N VAL A 70 -4.11 8.49 -23.86
CA VAL A 70 -3.32 9.67 -23.50
C VAL A 70 -3.68 10.80 -24.48
N PRO A 71 -4.12 11.99 -24.02
CA PRO A 71 -4.40 13.11 -24.91
C PRO A 71 -3.10 13.48 -25.64
N LYS A 72 -3.04 13.26 -26.96
CA LYS A 72 -1.90 13.70 -27.76
C LYS A 72 -1.84 15.22 -27.71
N LYS A 73 -0.76 15.78 -27.13
CA LYS A 73 -0.48 17.21 -27.20
C LYS A 73 -0.46 17.63 -28.67
N LYS A 74 -1.37 18.54 -29.07
CA LYS A 74 -1.24 19.27 -30.33
C LYS A 74 -0.05 20.21 -30.18
N LYS A 75 0.94 20.05 -31.07
CA LYS A 75 2.05 21.01 -31.19
C LYS A 75 1.46 22.32 -31.67
N SER A 76 1.72 23.39 -30.91
CA SER A 76 1.46 24.76 -31.33
C SER A 76 2.62 25.28 -32.16
#